data_AF-A0A9D9C4N9-F1
#
_entry.id   AF-A0A9D9C4N9-F1
#
_cell.length_a   1.000
_cell.length_b   1.000
_cell.length_c   1.000
_cell.angle_alpha   90.00
_cell.angle_beta   90.00
_cell.angle_gamma   90.00
#
_symmetry.space_group_name_H-M   'P 1'
#
loop_
_entity.id
_entity.type
_entity.pdbx_description
1 polymer ?
#
loop_
_entity_poly.entity_id
_entity_poly.type
_entity_poly.pdbx_seq_one_letter_code
_entity_poly.pdbx_strand_id
1 'polypeptide(L)' 'MKKITYGDKIYARLVLNGNKVVEIILDDIATMTDLIGEVRALTLKLRGLAKLYIRNMTQGWSMERPLMLYTGKFGSVA' A
#
# COMPACT_ATOMS: atom_id res chain seq x y z
N MET A 1 12.87 12.27 -6.60
CA MET A 1 12.19 11.16 -5.89
C MET A 1 10.69 11.49 -5.82
N LYS A 2 9.80 10.57 -6.20
CA LYS A 2 8.34 10.79 -6.16
C LYS A 2 7.87 10.78 -4.70
N LYS A 3 7.08 11.77 -4.28
CA LYS A 3 6.61 11.95 -2.89
C LYS A 3 5.09 12.03 -2.87
N ILE A 4 4.49 11.56 -1.80
CA ILE A 4 3.09 11.82 -1.45
C ILE A 4 3.09 13.08 -0.59
N THR A 5 2.08 13.93 -0.76
CA THR A 5 1.81 15.09 0.07
C THR A 5 0.41 14.97 0.64
N TYR A 6 0.21 15.46 1.88
CA TYR A 6 -1.11 15.44 2.51
C TYR A 6 -2.17 16.10 1.62
N GLY A 7 -3.33 15.45 1.45
CA GLY A 7 -4.39 15.87 0.54
C GLY A 7 -4.25 15.33 -0.90
N ASP A 8 -3.16 14.66 -1.24
CA ASP A 8 -3.05 13.98 -2.54
C ASP A 8 -4.02 12.81 -2.64
N LYS A 9 -4.73 12.71 -3.77
CA LYS A 9 -5.61 11.57 -4.03
C LYS A 9 -4.78 10.41 -4.58
N ILE A 10 -4.56 9.39 -3.76
CA ILE A 10 -3.75 8.22 -4.06
C ILE A 10 -4.64 7.01 -4.34
N TYR A 11 -4.52 6.44 -5.53
CA TYR A 11 -5.04 5.11 -5.85
C TYR A 11 -3.94 4.07 -5.60
N ALA A 12 -4.27 3.00 -4.88
CA ALA A 12 -3.38 1.89 -4.64
C ALA A 12 -4.06 0.55 -4.90
N ARG A 13 -3.34 -0.36 -5.56
CA ARG A 13 -3.79 -1.72 -5.87
C ARG A 13 -2.71 -2.72 -5.55
N LEU A 14 -3.07 -3.76 -4.81
CA LEU A 14 -2.17 -4.85 -4.47
C LEU A 14 -2.61 -6.14 -5.17
N VAL A 15 -1.66 -6.80 -5.82
CA VAL A 15 -1.86 -8.09 -6.48
C VAL A 15 -0.96 -9.14 -5.84
N LEU A 16 -1.54 -10.25 -5.38
CA LEU A 16 -0.84 -11.41 -4.83
C LEU A 16 -1.18 -12.64 -5.68
N ASN A 17 -0.17 -13.35 -6.18
CA ASN A 17 -0.33 -14.55 -7.03
C ASN A 17 -1.28 -14.31 -8.22
N GLY A 18 -1.16 -13.15 -8.88
CA GLY A 18 -2.03 -12.75 -10.01
C GLY A 18 -3.43 -12.25 -9.61
N ASN A 19 -3.83 -12.39 -8.35
CA ASN A 19 -5.13 -11.98 -7.86
C ASN A 19 -5.08 -10.60 -7.20
N LYS A 20 -6.01 -9.71 -7.54
CA LYS A 20 -6.19 -8.42 -6.86
C LYS A 20 -6.73 -8.68 -5.45
N VAL A 21 -5.94 -8.34 -4.43
CA VAL A 21 -6.29 -8.57 -3.01
C VAL A 21 -6.62 -7.28 -2.25
N VAL A 22 -6.13 -6.13 -2.74
CA VAL A 22 -6.48 -4.80 -2.21
C VAL A 22 -6.66 -3.84 -3.38
N GLU A 23 -7.66 -2.96 -3.27
CA GLU A 23 -7.85 -1.81 -4.13
C GLU A 23 -8.50 -0.70 -3.32
N ILE A 24 -7.80 0.43 -3.16
CA ILE A 24 -8.23 1.54 -2.32
C ILE A 24 -7.88 2.88 -2.95
N ILE A 25 -8.62 3.91 -2.55
CA ILE A 25 -8.31 5.31 -2.82
C ILE A 25 -8.24 6.02 -1.46
N LEU A 26 -7.17 6.77 -1.23
CA LEU A 26 -6.92 7.54 -0.01
C LEU A 26 -6.62 8.99 -0.39
N ASP A 27 -7.03 9.95 0.43
CA ASP A 27 -6.71 11.38 0.28
C ASP A 27 -6.22 12.03 1.59
N ASP A 28 -6.08 11.24 2.65
CA ASP A 28 -5.75 11.66 4.01
C ASP A 28 -4.35 11.19 4.45
N ILE A 29 -3.48 10.78 3.52
CA ILE A 29 -2.12 10.30 3.79
C ILE A 29 -1.05 11.32 3.42
N ALA A 30 -0.01 11.44 4.24
CA ALA A 30 1.07 12.40 4.04
C ALA A 30 2.32 11.78 3.42
N THR A 31 2.50 10.46 3.52
CA THR A 31 3.73 9.78 3.10
C THR A 31 3.49 8.41 2.45
N MET A 32 4.54 7.89 1.80
CA MET A 32 4.57 6.51 1.31
C MET A 32 4.50 5.48 2.44
N THR A 33 5.02 5.80 3.63
CA THR A 33 4.98 4.91 4.78
C THR A 33 3.54 4.73 5.27
N ASP A 34 2.77 5.81 5.33
CA ASP A 34 1.35 5.77 5.72
C ASP A 34 0.56 4.87 4.77
N LEU A 35 0.74 5.04 3.46
CA LEU A 35 0.12 4.19 2.44
C LEU A 35 0.45 2.70 2.65
N ILE A 36 1.71 2.37 2.96
CA ILE A 36 2.11 0.98 3.21
C ILE A 36 1.49 0.45 4.49
N GLY A 37 1.36 1.29 5.53
CA GLY A 37 0.65 0.97 6.76
C GLY A 37 -0.79 0.57 6.49
N GLU A 38 -1.53 1.38 5.75
CA GLU A 38 -2.92 1.12 5.36
C GLU A 38 -3.06 -0.18 4.54
N VAL A 39 -2.21 -0.35 3.52
CA VAL A 39 -2.22 -1.59 2.71
C VAL A 39 -1.92 -2.83 3.56
N ARG A 40 -1.04 -2.72 4.57
CA ARG A 40 -0.72 -3.83 5.49
C ARG A 40 -1.86 -4.12 6.45
N ALA A 41 -2.53 -3.10 6.98
CA ALA A 41 -3.70 -3.26 7.84
C ALA A 41 -4.83 -4.03 7.12
N LEU A 42 -4.99 -3.82 5.82
CA LEU A 42 -5.96 -4.55 4.99
C LEU A 42 -5.52 -5.98 4.63
N THR A 43 -4.25 -6.35 4.86
CA THR A 43 -3.68 -7.63 4.39
C THR A 43 -3.11 -8.49 5.51
N LEU A 44 -3.50 -8.25 6.77
CA LEU A 44 -2.98 -8.93 7.97
C LEU A 44 -2.98 -10.47 7.94
N LYS A 45 -3.92 -11.07 7.20
CA LYS A 45 -4.07 -12.53 7.09
C LYS A 45 -3.42 -13.12 5.84
N LEU A 46 -2.81 -12.29 4.99
CA LEU A 46 -2.17 -12.70 3.76
C LEU A 46 -0.65 -12.81 3.94
N ARG A 47 -0.03 -13.72 3.20
CA ARG A 47 1.43 -13.91 3.18
C ARG A 47 1.91 -14.11 1.76
N GLY A 48 3.07 -13.55 1.46
CA GLY A 48 3.76 -13.74 0.19
C GLY A 48 4.20 -12.43 -0.45
N LEU A 49 4.94 -12.55 -1.55
CA LEU A 49 5.41 -11.41 -2.31
C LEU A 49 4.29 -10.88 -3.21
N ALA A 50 3.82 -9.68 -2.93
CA ALA A 50 2.80 -9.01 -3.70
C ALA A 50 3.38 -7.86 -4.54
N LYS A 51 2.65 -7.48 -5.59
CA LYS A 51 2.95 -6.31 -6.43
C LYS A 51 2.01 -5.17 -6.05
N LEU A 52 2.57 -4.07 -5.53
CA LEU A 52 1.84 -2.85 -5.20
C LEU A 52 1.97 -1.85 -6.34
N TYR A 53 0.85 -1.50 -6.95
CA TYR A 53 0.72 -0.40 -7.88
C TYR A 53 0.18 0.84 -7.14
N ILE A 54 0.78 1.99 -7.39
CA ILE A 54 0.44 3.27 -6.75
C ILE A 54 0.31 4.32 -7.84
N ARG A 55 -0.77 5.09 -7.80
CA ARG A 55 -1.00 6.24 -8.67
C ARG A 55 -1.39 7.44 -7.81
N ASN A 56 -0.56 8.47 -7.83
CA ASN A 56 -0.94 9.78 -7.34
C ASN A 56 -1.74 10.49 -8.44
N MET A 57 -3.04 10.63 -8.23
CA MET A 57 -3.95 11.24 -9.20
C MET A 57 -3.87 12.76 -9.17
N THR A 58 -3.42 13.36 -8.06
CA THR A 58 -3.22 14.81 -7.93
C THR A 58 -1.95 15.25 -8.65
N GLN A 59 -0.81 14.62 -8.34
CA GLN A 59 0.49 14.96 -8.93
C GLN A 59 0.78 14.26 -10.27
N GLY A 60 -0.11 13.36 -10.71
CA GLY A 60 -0.04 12.74 -12.05
C GLY A 60 1.02 11.65 -12.23
N TRP A 61 1.70 11.22 -11.16
CA TRP A 61 2.69 10.15 -11.26
C TRP A 61 2.16 8.79 -10.83
N SER A 62 2.74 7.72 -11.38
CA SER A 62 2.52 6.35 -10.92
C SER A 62 3.85 5.64 -10.63
N MET A 63 3.79 4.57 -9.83
CA MET A 63 4.91 3.66 -9.59
C MET A 63 4.42 2.26 -9.24
N GLU A 64 5.32 1.30 -9.38
CA GLU A 64 5.12 -0.07 -8.92
C GLU A 64 6.26 -0.45 -8.00
N ARG A 65 5.94 -1.24 -6.96
CA ARG A 65 6.95 -1.81 -6.07
C ARG A 65 6.53 -3.19 -5.57
N PRO A 66 7.49 -4.10 -5.33
CA PRO A 66 7.21 -5.29 -4.55
C PRO A 66 6.87 -4.92 -3.09
N LEU A 67 5.96 -5.67 -2.49
CA LEU A 67 5.62 -5.59 -1.07
C LEU A 67 5.51 -7.01 -0.51
N MET A 68 6.40 -7.36 0.42
CA MET A 68 6.28 -8.62 1.16
C MET A 68 5.17 -8.50 2.20
N LEU A 69 4.20 -9.40 2.11
CA LEU A 69 3.13 -9.57 3.09
C LEU A 69 3.50 -10.67 4.07
N TYR A 70 3.19 -10.41 5.34
CA TYR A 70 3.41 -11.35 6.42
C TYR A 70 2.07 -11.59 7.11
N THR A 71 1.71 -12.86 7.31
CA THR A 71 0.63 -13.23 8.22
C THR A 71 1.00 -12.76 9.62
N GLY A 72 0.26 -11.79 10.16
CA GLY A 72 0.53 -11.31 11.50
C GLY A 72 0.21 -12.39 12.55
N LYS A 73 1.20 -12.75 13.39
CA LYS A 73 0.98 -12.66 14.82
C LYS A 73 1.39 -11.25 15.21
N PHE A 74 0.44 -10.35 15.44
CA PHE A 74 0.76 -9.20 16.28
C PHE A 74 0.93 -9.75 17.69
N GLY A 75 2.17 -9.91 18.12
CA GLY A 75 2.55 -10.30 19.47
C GLY A 75 3.93 -9.75 19.78
N SER A 76 3.97 -8.83 20.75
CA SER A 76 5.11 -8.34 21.52
C SER A 76 6.25 -7.65 20.76
N VAL A 77 6.23 -6.31 20.78
CA VAL A 77 7.42 -5.60 21.27
C VAL A 77 7.29 -5.54 22.80
N ALA A 78 8.42 -5.80 23.47
CA ALA A 78 8.59 -5.91 24.91
C ALA A 78 8.16 -4.67 25.69
#